data_AF-A0A372MIS5-F1
#
_entry.id   AF-A0A372MIS5-F1
#
_cell.length_a   1.000
_cell.length_b   1.000
_cell.length_c   1.000
_cell.angle_alpha   90.00
_cell.angle_beta   90.00
_cell.angle_gamma   90.00
#
_symmetry.space_group_name_H-M   'P 1'
#
loop_
_entity.id
_entity.type
_entity.pdbx_description
1 polymer ?
#
loop_
_entity_poly.entity_id
_entity_poly.type
_entity_poly.pdbx_seq_one_letter_code
_entity_poly.pdbx_strand_id
1 'polypeptide(L)'
;MFSLHECGKSIGYPDACQLKQRRIIHDLEDMRYIVLAILLTIQLCIGCGCDHQGPTPVNLLSSVDSTPPTLLKISSLDRQSALLVFDEPINQDTIQLQAKGNQVASKQVTKASLVIAFKDAMSLSEGLPLQGRAEDLRGNSISFSLLLWAKNTNPPSLLINEISTKGSESNPDRVELYVTNRGNLGGITIYAGTEQEYTDRIIFPELWVERGDYLVIAFSKGEIASGTYCSENLAGLSANNGCLTLAISPQWDAPLLDAVIWGNHTTQTYDGFGSKALLGQAQLIAEAGHWNSKEANASINSTDSTATRSICREQLRDTNSLDDWYICATRNASFGTKNSEEHYED
;
A
#
# COMPACT_ATOMS: atom_id res chain seq x y z
N MET A 1 84.06 -58.46 -69.75
CA MET A 1 84.33 -59.40 -70.86
C MET A 1 83.61 -58.83 -72.08
N PHE A 2 84.37 -58.29 -73.06
CA PHE A 2 83.92 -57.52 -74.25
C PHE A 2 83.09 -56.21 -73.97
N SER A 3 83.47 -54.99 -74.43
CA SER A 3 83.62 -54.39 -75.79
C SER A 3 82.25 -54.06 -76.45
N LEU A 4 81.95 -52.90 -77.07
CA LEU A 4 82.69 -52.03 -78.03
C LEU A 4 82.13 -50.56 -78.09
N HIS A 5 82.92 -49.62 -78.69
CA HIS A 5 82.63 -48.44 -79.59
C HIS A 5 81.26 -47.67 -79.60
N GLU A 6 81.10 -46.39 -80.06
CA GLU A 6 82.00 -45.30 -80.53
C GLU A 6 81.29 -43.89 -80.64
N CYS A 7 82.11 -42.83 -80.75
CA CYS A 7 81.98 -41.60 -81.59
C CYS A 7 80.70 -40.70 -81.67
N GLY A 8 80.71 -39.60 -80.90
CA GLY A 8 80.59 -38.16 -81.26
C GLY A 8 79.75 -37.55 -82.41
N LYS A 9 79.02 -36.45 -82.11
CA LYS A 9 79.10 -35.07 -82.70
C LYS A 9 77.93 -34.14 -82.26
N SER A 10 78.07 -32.83 -82.48
CA SER A 10 77.19 -31.73 -82.03
C SER A 10 76.49 -30.97 -83.17
N ILE A 11 75.43 -30.18 -82.87
CA ILE A 11 75.16 -28.76 -83.29
C ILE A 11 73.66 -28.34 -83.15
N GLY A 12 73.40 -27.21 -82.44
CA GLY A 12 72.51 -26.08 -82.83
C GLY A 12 70.96 -26.16 -82.86
N TYR A 13 70.27 -25.23 -82.16
CA TYR A 13 68.84 -24.87 -82.34
C TYR A 13 68.48 -23.45 -81.82
N PRO A 14 67.64 -22.69 -82.55
CA PRO A 14 66.67 -21.68 -82.03
C PRO A 14 65.30 -21.76 -82.79
N ASP A 15 64.20 -21.03 -82.52
CA ASP A 15 63.55 -20.39 -81.35
C ASP A 15 62.02 -20.37 -81.65
N ALA A 16 61.15 -20.19 -80.66
CA ALA A 16 59.69 -20.08 -80.83
C ALA A 16 58.93 -19.30 -79.73
N CYS A 17 59.57 -18.78 -78.67
CA CYS A 17 58.85 -18.45 -77.42
C CYS A 17 58.27 -17.02 -77.33
N GLN A 18 58.80 -16.07 -78.10
CA GLN A 18 58.73 -14.63 -77.78
C GLN A 18 57.38 -13.91 -77.98
N LEU A 19 56.43 -14.45 -78.77
CA LEU A 19 55.26 -13.66 -79.22
C LEU A 19 54.02 -13.69 -78.29
N LYS A 20 53.89 -14.69 -77.41
CA LYS A 20 52.68 -14.85 -76.57
C LYS A 20 52.69 -13.97 -75.31
N GLN A 21 53.86 -13.50 -74.89
CA GLN A 21 54.07 -12.83 -73.61
C GLN A 21 53.66 -11.34 -73.60
N ARG A 22 53.66 -10.67 -74.77
CA ARG A 22 53.43 -9.21 -74.85
C ARG A 22 51.99 -8.75 -74.62
N ARG A 23 50.97 -9.61 -74.82
CA ARG A 23 49.56 -9.21 -74.66
C ARG A 23 49.13 -9.12 -73.18
N ILE A 24 49.56 -10.08 -72.36
CA ILE A 24 49.17 -10.20 -70.95
C ILE A 24 49.74 -9.04 -70.10
N ILE A 25 50.86 -8.45 -70.50
CA ILE A 25 51.51 -7.37 -69.75
C ILE A 25 50.71 -6.06 -69.84
N HIS A 26 50.10 -5.76 -71.00
CA HIS A 26 49.34 -4.52 -71.19
C HIS A 26 48.05 -4.50 -70.34
N ASP A 27 47.29 -5.60 -70.36
CA ASP A 27 46.03 -5.73 -69.60
C ASP A 27 46.23 -5.60 -68.07
N LEU A 28 47.44 -5.92 -67.58
CA LEU A 28 47.83 -5.81 -66.17
C LEU A 28 48.22 -4.37 -65.76
N GLU A 29 48.74 -3.56 -66.67
CA GLU A 29 49.05 -2.16 -66.39
C GLU A 29 47.78 -1.31 -66.33
N ASP A 30 46.85 -1.49 -67.28
CA ASP A 30 45.57 -0.77 -67.33
C ASP A 30 44.71 -1.01 -66.07
N MET A 31 44.64 -2.26 -65.58
CA MET A 31 43.99 -2.57 -64.31
C MET A 31 44.64 -1.85 -63.11
N ARG A 32 45.96 -1.63 -63.13
CA ARG A 32 46.68 -0.99 -62.03
C ARG A 32 46.32 0.49 -61.90
N TYR A 33 46.14 1.18 -63.02
CA TYR A 33 45.71 2.58 -63.04
C TYR A 33 44.25 2.76 -62.59
N ILE A 34 43.36 1.84 -62.97
CA ILE A 34 41.95 1.86 -62.53
C ILE A 34 41.84 1.66 -61.01
N VAL A 35 42.57 0.68 -60.44
CA VAL A 35 42.57 0.43 -58.99
C VAL A 35 43.15 1.63 -58.22
N LEU A 36 44.23 2.25 -58.72
CA LEU A 36 44.80 3.46 -58.12
C LEU A 36 43.82 4.65 -58.16
N ALA A 37 43.11 4.86 -59.27
CA ALA A 37 42.11 5.92 -59.37
C ALA A 37 40.94 5.71 -58.39
N ILE A 38 40.45 4.49 -58.25
CA ILE A 38 39.38 4.15 -57.30
C ILE A 38 39.84 4.39 -55.85
N LEU A 39 41.04 3.94 -55.48
CA LEU A 39 41.61 4.18 -54.15
C LEU A 39 41.79 5.67 -53.83
N LEU A 40 42.28 6.46 -54.80
CA LEU A 40 42.44 7.91 -54.62
C LEU A 40 41.08 8.62 -54.44
N THR A 41 40.06 8.18 -55.18
CA THR A 41 38.70 8.73 -55.07
C THR A 41 38.07 8.39 -53.70
N ILE A 42 38.26 7.16 -53.21
CA ILE A 42 37.81 6.75 -51.87
C ILE A 42 38.51 7.57 -50.77
N GLN A 43 39.81 7.83 -50.89
CA GLN A 43 40.55 8.66 -49.94
C GLN A 43 40.06 10.11 -49.90
N LEU A 44 39.67 10.69 -51.04
CA LEU A 44 39.09 12.04 -51.11
C LEU A 44 37.71 12.13 -50.43
N CYS A 45 36.90 11.07 -50.44
CA CYS A 45 35.56 11.07 -49.85
C CYS A 45 35.55 10.98 -48.30
N ILE A 46 36.65 10.61 -47.65
CA ILE A 46 36.73 10.41 -46.19
C ILE A 46 37.13 11.70 -45.45
N GLY A 47 37.61 12.73 -46.16
CA GLY A 47 38.24 13.92 -45.57
C GLY A 47 37.32 14.99 -44.97
N CYS A 48 36.00 14.94 -45.16
CA CYS A 48 35.06 16.02 -44.78
C CYS A 48 33.90 15.52 -43.90
N GLY A 49 34.24 14.91 -42.76
CA GLY A 49 33.31 14.49 -41.71
C GLY A 49 33.54 15.23 -40.39
N CYS A 50 33.49 16.57 -40.39
CA CYS A 50 33.52 17.34 -39.15
C CYS A 50 32.17 17.18 -38.42
N ASP A 51 32.09 16.22 -37.50
CA ASP A 51 30.95 16.06 -36.59
C ASP A 51 30.85 17.30 -35.68
N HIS A 52 30.05 18.28 -36.10
CA HIS A 52 29.79 19.48 -35.31
C HIS A 52 28.78 19.14 -34.21
N GLN A 53 29.27 18.46 -33.17
CA GLN A 53 28.61 18.45 -31.88
C GLN A 53 28.55 19.90 -31.39
N GLY A 54 27.42 20.55 -31.65
CA GLY A 54 27.09 21.84 -31.08
C GLY A 54 27.20 21.78 -29.55
N PRO A 55 27.40 22.91 -28.86
CA PRO A 55 27.66 22.93 -27.43
C PRO A 55 26.59 22.12 -26.70
N THR A 56 27.00 21.00 -26.09
CA THR A 56 26.11 20.19 -25.27
C THR A 56 25.49 21.11 -24.21
N PRO A 57 24.16 21.19 -24.10
CA PRO A 57 23.54 22.09 -23.14
C PRO A 57 23.95 21.64 -21.74
N VAL A 58 24.87 22.39 -21.13
CA VAL A 58 25.31 22.15 -19.76
C VAL A 58 24.11 22.43 -18.88
N ASN A 59 23.46 21.36 -18.40
CA ASN A 59 22.39 21.49 -17.44
C ASN A 59 23.00 21.93 -16.10
N LEU A 60 23.09 23.25 -15.91
CA LEU A 60 23.61 23.87 -14.68
C LEU A 60 22.82 23.46 -13.41
N LEU A 61 21.63 22.87 -13.58
CA LEU A 61 20.78 22.38 -12.50
C LEU A 61 20.94 20.88 -12.25
N SER A 62 21.65 20.10 -13.10
CA SER A 62 21.79 18.64 -12.88
C SER A 62 22.68 18.26 -11.69
N SER A 63 23.41 19.22 -11.13
CA SER A 63 24.19 19.08 -9.90
C SER A 63 23.52 19.74 -8.68
N VAL A 64 22.35 20.35 -8.87
CA VAL A 64 21.60 21.06 -7.83
C VAL A 64 20.33 20.28 -7.53
N ASP A 65 20.32 19.67 -6.35
CA ASP A 65 19.11 19.10 -5.78
C ASP A 65 18.04 20.19 -5.65
N SER A 66 16.91 19.91 -6.30
CA SER A 66 15.76 20.79 -6.48
C SER A 66 14.45 20.07 -6.11
N THR A 67 14.57 18.91 -5.46
CA THR A 67 13.42 18.21 -4.87
C THR A 67 13.16 18.75 -3.46
N PRO A 68 11.89 19.00 -3.08
CA PRO A 68 11.55 19.35 -1.71
C PRO A 68 11.52 18.09 -0.82
N PRO A 69 11.70 18.25 0.51
CA PRO A 69 11.70 17.12 1.44
C PRO A 69 10.32 16.46 1.48
N THR A 70 10.28 15.13 1.38
CA THR A 70 9.05 14.33 1.43
C THR A 70 8.72 13.93 2.86
N LEU A 71 7.49 14.21 3.31
CA LEU A 71 7.00 13.69 4.60
C LEU A 71 6.71 12.19 4.49
N LEU A 72 7.53 11.35 5.13
CA LEU A 72 7.44 9.89 5.08
C LEU A 72 6.57 9.29 6.19
N LYS A 73 6.62 9.84 7.40
CA LYS A 73 5.88 9.29 8.55
C LYS A 73 5.38 10.38 9.49
N ILE A 74 4.21 10.13 10.08
CA ILE A 74 3.57 10.91 11.12
C ILE A 74 3.19 9.95 12.25
N SER A 75 3.49 10.27 13.51
CA SER A 75 3.03 9.46 14.64
C SER A 75 3.02 10.28 15.93
N SER A 76 1.92 10.23 16.68
CA SER A 76 1.89 10.77 18.05
C SER A 76 2.68 9.89 19.00
N LEU A 77 3.55 10.50 19.80
CA LEU A 77 4.36 9.80 20.80
C LEU A 77 3.54 9.59 22.09
N ASP A 78 2.73 10.60 22.43
CA ASP A 78 1.81 10.63 23.57
C ASP A 78 0.62 11.59 23.25
N ARG A 79 0.02 12.22 24.28
CA ARG A 79 -1.08 13.20 24.11
C ARG A 79 -0.61 14.65 23.91
N GLN A 80 0.66 14.96 24.12
CA GLN A 80 1.23 16.31 24.01
C GLN A 80 2.37 16.40 23.00
N SER A 81 2.79 15.31 22.38
CA SER A 81 3.88 15.32 21.40
C SER A 81 3.66 14.40 20.20
N ALA A 82 4.17 14.86 19.05
CA ALA A 82 4.12 14.14 17.78
C ALA A 82 5.48 14.18 17.07
N LEU A 83 5.76 13.12 16.33
CA LEU A 83 6.93 12.93 15.49
C LEU A 83 6.52 12.95 14.01
N LEU A 84 7.17 13.82 13.24
CA LEU A 84 7.15 13.81 11.78
C LEU A 84 8.54 13.40 11.29
N VAL A 85 8.61 12.54 10.27
CA VAL A 85 9.87 12.06 9.67
C VAL A 85 9.85 12.33 8.18
N PHE A 86 10.90 12.97 7.69
CA PHE A 86 11.15 13.28 6.29
C PHE A 86 12.18 12.32 5.69
N ASP A 87 12.34 12.32 4.37
CA ASP A 87 13.38 11.58 3.65
C ASP A 87 14.78 12.19 3.80
N GLU A 88 14.87 13.51 3.97
CA GLU A 88 16.12 14.26 4.08
C GLU A 88 16.17 15.24 5.28
N PRO A 89 17.34 15.79 5.65
CA PRO A 89 17.47 16.75 6.73
C PRO A 89 16.76 18.08 6.46
N ILE A 90 15.95 18.53 7.43
CA ILE A 90 15.19 19.77 7.35
C ILE A 90 15.84 20.90 8.17
N ASN A 91 15.58 22.15 7.79
CA ASN A 91 16.05 23.34 8.50
C ASN A 91 15.09 23.73 9.65
N GLN A 92 15.59 23.76 10.88
CA GLN A 92 14.78 24.07 12.07
C GLN A 92 14.19 25.49 12.06
N ASP A 93 14.93 26.46 11.54
CA ASP A 93 14.58 27.87 11.67
C ASP A 93 13.44 28.27 10.72
N THR A 94 13.30 27.57 9.60
CA THR A 94 12.31 27.87 8.55
C THR A 94 11.00 27.07 8.70
N ILE A 95 10.97 26.08 9.62
CA ILE A 95 9.75 25.33 9.94
C ILE A 95 8.65 26.24 10.52
N GLN A 96 7.50 26.22 9.86
CA GLN A 96 6.28 26.89 10.30
C GLN A 96 5.24 25.82 10.61
N LEU A 97 4.51 25.96 11.72
CA LEU A 97 3.53 24.99 12.19
C LEU A 97 2.31 25.73 12.77
N GLN A 98 1.12 25.26 12.42
CA GLN A 98 -0.14 25.76 12.95
C GLN A 98 -1.06 24.57 13.30
N ALA A 99 -1.36 24.42 14.58
CA ALA A 99 -2.30 23.42 15.08
C ALA A 99 -3.66 24.09 15.34
N LYS A 100 -4.73 23.64 14.69
CA LYS A 100 -6.07 24.24 14.88
C LYS A 100 -6.68 23.72 16.19
N GLY A 101 -6.83 24.60 17.18
CA GLY A 101 -7.38 24.26 18.50
C GLY A 101 -6.34 23.90 19.56
N ASN A 102 -5.04 24.05 19.25
CA ASN A 102 -3.94 23.88 20.21
C ASN A 102 -2.83 24.89 19.87
N GLN A 103 -1.76 24.96 20.66
CA GLN A 103 -0.58 25.78 20.40
C GLN A 103 0.67 24.90 20.37
N VAL A 104 1.56 25.12 19.40
CA VAL A 104 2.90 24.48 19.41
C VAL A 104 3.73 25.17 20.47
N ALA A 105 4.04 24.44 21.55
CA ALA A 105 4.87 24.92 22.66
C ALA A 105 6.37 24.86 22.33
N SER A 106 6.81 23.82 21.60
CA SER A 106 8.16 23.76 21.05
C SER A 106 8.26 22.88 19.81
N LYS A 107 9.33 23.08 19.04
CA LYS A 107 9.76 22.23 17.92
C LYS A 107 11.23 21.86 18.11
N GLN A 108 11.60 20.63 17.84
CA GLN A 108 12.98 20.16 17.86
C GLN A 108 13.25 19.36 16.59
N VAL A 109 14.32 19.72 15.87
CA VAL A 109 14.75 18.98 14.68
C VAL A 109 16.01 18.18 14.97
N THR A 110 16.03 16.93 14.52
CA THR A 110 17.22 16.08 14.49
C THR A 110 17.33 15.43 13.13
N LYS A 111 18.19 15.99 12.27
CA LYS A 111 18.31 15.60 10.85
C LYS A 111 16.93 15.69 10.14
N ALA A 112 16.38 14.56 9.73
CA ALA A 112 15.10 14.44 9.03
C ALA A 112 13.88 14.28 9.97
N SER A 113 14.09 14.29 11.29
CA SER A 113 13.01 14.10 12.28
C SER A 113 12.64 15.41 12.94
N LEU A 114 11.35 15.71 12.98
CA LEU A 114 10.74 16.84 13.68
C LEU A 114 9.89 16.32 14.84
N VAL A 115 10.27 16.66 16.07
CA VAL A 115 9.43 16.47 17.26
C VAL A 115 8.71 17.78 17.56
N ILE A 116 7.39 17.72 17.66
CA ILE A 116 6.50 18.82 17.99
C ILE A 116 5.96 18.56 19.40
N ALA A 117 6.08 19.54 20.29
CA ALA A 117 5.38 19.53 21.58
C ALA A 117 4.25 20.56 21.55
N PHE A 118 3.05 20.14 21.96
CA PHE A 118 1.85 20.95 22.10
C PHE A 118 1.72 21.45 23.52
N LYS A 119 1.05 22.60 23.67
CA LYS A 119 0.80 23.24 24.96
C LYS A 119 -0.28 22.51 25.74
N ASP A 120 -1.38 22.21 25.06
CA ASP A 120 -2.55 21.55 25.63
C ASP A 120 -2.54 20.06 25.20
N ALA A 121 -3.16 19.19 26.00
CA ALA A 121 -3.26 17.77 25.64
C ALA A 121 -4.27 17.57 24.49
N MET A 122 -3.86 16.82 23.47
CA MET A 122 -4.72 16.37 22.38
C MET A 122 -5.83 15.43 22.91
N SER A 123 -7.02 15.54 22.33
CA SER A 123 -8.13 14.59 22.53
C SER A 123 -7.75 13.23 21.94
N LEU A 124 -8.14 12.13 22.60
CA LEU A 124 -7.99 10.80 21.99
C LEU A 124 -9.04 10.56 20.89
N SER A 125 -10.19 11.25 20.97
CA SER A 125 -11.37 11.01 20.12
C SER A 125 -11.55 12.04 19.00
N GLU A 126 -10.76 13.11 18.99
CA GLU A 126 -10.78 14.14 17.95
C GLU A 126 -9.38 14.36 17.38
N GLY A 127 -9.27 14.37 16.05
CA GLY A 127 -8.02 14.61 15.37
C GLY A 127 -7.65 16.09 15.41
N LEU A 128 -6.42 16.40 15.79
CA LEU A 128 -5.85 17.76 15.79
C LEU A 128 -5.38 18.11 14.37
N PRO A 129 -6.00 19.09 13.67
CA PRO A 129 -5.54 19.49 12.35
C PRO A 129 -4.21 20.25 12.47
N LEU A 130 -3.15 19.69 11.87
CA LEU A 130 -1.83 20.31 11.80
C LEU A 130 -1.54 20.74 10.36
N GLN A 131 -1.28 22.03 10.19
CA GLN A 131 -0.70 22.59 8.97
C GLN A 131 0.75 22.95 9.22
N GLY A 132 1.59 22.79 8.21
CA GLY A 132 2.98 23.15 8.33
C GLY A 132 3.70 23.35 7.01
N ARG A 133 4.88 23.97 7.11
CA ARG A 133 5.84 24.12 6.04
C ARG A 133 7.21 23.76 6.59
N ALA A 134 7.95 22.95 5.84
CA ALA A 134 9.34 22.59 6.12
C ALA A 134 10.20 22.89 4.89
N GLU A 135 11.47 23.22 5.12
CA GLU A 135 12.47 23.34 4.06
C GLU A 135 13.62 22.38 4.35
N ASP A 136 14.28 21.90 3.31
CA ASP A 136 15.56 21.18 3.40
C ASP A 136 16.71 22.15 3.78
N LEU A 137 17.95 21.67 3.68
CA LEU A 137 19.15 22.50 3.88
C LEU A 137 19.55 23.34 2.65
N ARG A 138 18.81 23.27 1.53
CA ARG A 138 19.08 23.98 0.27
C ARG A 138 18.03 25.04 -0.07
N GLY A 139 16.92 25.10 0.66
CA GLY A 139 15.79 26.01 0.46
C GLY A 139 14.61 25.41 -0.33
N ASN A 140 14.65 24.13 -0.70
CA ASN A 140 13.49 23.45 -1.30
C ASN A 140 12.45 23.20 -0.20
N SER A 141 11.17 23.46 -0.47
CA SER A 141 10.14 23.48 0.58
C SER A 141 8.89 22.68 0.28
N ILE A 142 8.40 21.94 1.28
CA ILE A 142 7.10 21.28 1.29
C ILE A 142 6.13 22.01 2.21
N SER A 143 4.87 22.08 1.81
CA SER A 143 3.74 22.46 2.67
C SER A 143 2.79 21.28 2.82
N PHE A 144 2.32 21.03 4.05
CA PHE A 144 1.45 19.90 4.36
C PHE A 144 0.27 20.33 5.24
N SER A 145 -0.83 19.57 5.13
CA SER A 145 -2.02 19.68 5.98
C SER A 145 -2.47 18.26 6.30
N LEU A 146 -2.45 17.91 7.58
CA LEU A 146 -2.68 16.55 8.07
C LEU A 146 -3.50 16.55 9.36
N LEU A 147 -3.99 15.38 9.76
CA LEU A 147 -4.76 15.19 10.99
C LEU A 147 -3.93 14.33 11.96
N LEU A 148 -3.61 14.85 13.14
CA LEU A 148 -2.92 14.11 14.20
C LEU A 148 -3.92 13.48 15.16
N TRP A 149 -3.82 12.16 15.35
CA TRP A 149 -4.56 11.45 16.38
C TRP A 149 -3.68 11.24 17.61
N ALA A 150 -4.18 11.58 18.80
CA ALA A 150 -3.43 11.41 20.03
C ALA A 150 -3.22 9.93 20.36
N LYS A 151 -2.05 9.58 20.93
CA LYS A 151 -1.79 8.18 21.27
C LYS A 151 -2.51 7.79 22.56
N ASN A 152 -3.42 6.83 22.47
CA ASN A 152 -3.98 6.17 23.63
C ASN A 152 -2.92 5.26 24.28
N THR A 153 -2.58 5.55 25.54
CA THR A 153 -1.54 4.85 26.29
C THR A 153 -2.07 3.70 27.15
N ASN A 154 -3.39 3.60 27.33
CA ASN A 154 -4.04 2.57 28.14
C ASN A 154 -5.28 2.00 27.44
N PRO A 155 -5.18 1.52 26.18
CA PRO A 155 -6.33 0.97 25.47
C PRO A 155 -6.80 -0.36 26.09
N PRO A 156 -8.10 -0.65 26.11
CA PRO A 156 -8.62 -1.97 26.45
C PRO A 156 -8.24 -3.00 25.38
N SER A 157 -8.39 -4.28 25.74
CA SER A 157 -8.46 -5.37 24.76
C SER A 157 -9.92 -5.67 24.49
N LEU A 158 -10.27 -5.82 23.22
CA LEU A 158 -11.64 -5.87 22.71
C LEU A 158 -11.76 -6.97 21.65
N LEU A 159 -12.94 -7.60 21.57
CA LEU A 159 -13.33 -8.48 20.47
C LEU A 159 -14.70 -8.06 19.94
N ILE A 160 -14.91 -8.14 18.63
CA ILE A 160 -16.23 -8.09 18.00
C ILE A 160 -16.96 -9.38 18.40
N ASN A 161 -18.12 -9.26 19.03
CA ASN A 161 -18.80 -10.38 19.71
C ASN A 161 -20.14 -10.80 19.08
N GLU A 162 -20.94 -9.84 18.62
CA GLU A 162 -22.24 -10.11 17.98
C GLU A 162 -22.47 -9.05 16.89
N ILE A 163 -22.93 -9.46 15.71
CA ILE A 163 -23.26 -8.56 14.60
C ILE A 163 -24.64 -8.87 13.98
N SER A 164 -25.36 -7.82 13.60
CA SER A 164 -26.58 -7.89 12.80
C SER A 164 -26.41 -7.01 11.57
N THR A 165 -26.51 -7.63 10.38
CA THR A 165 -26.20 -6.99 9.09
C THR A 165 -27.44 -6.81 8.19
N LYS A 166 -28.58 -7.37 8.59
CA LYS A 166 -29.85 -7.35 7.84
C LYS A 166 -30.97 -6.80 8.72
N GLY A 167 -30.69 -5.68 9.37
CA GLY A 167 -31.57 -5.04 10.34
C GLY A 167 -32.89 -4.55 9.75
N SER A 168 -33.79 -4.21 10.66
CA SER A 168 -35.08 -3.58 10.39
C SER A 168 -35.29 -2.39 11.33
N GLU A 169 -36.40 -1.65 11.18
CA GLU A 169 -36.70 -0.50 12.04
C GLU A 169 -36.68 -0.86 13.54
N SER A 170 -37.28 -1.98 13.94
CA SER A 170 -37.27 -2.44 15.35
C SER A 170 -36.02 -3.24 15.76
N ASN A 171 -35.13 -3.56 14.83
CA ASN A 171 -33.90 -4.30 15.08
C ASN A 171 -32.79 -3.77 14.15
N PRO A 172 -32.24 -2.59 14.41
CA PRO A 172 -31.25 -1.99 13.52
C PRO A 172 -29.98 -2.84 13.40
N ASP A 173 -29.22 -2.59 12.33
CA ASP A 173 -27.87 -3.14 12.18
C ASP A 173 -27.05 -2.72 13.40
N ARG A 174 -26.41 -3.70 14.01
CA ARG A 174 -25.70 -3.54 15.27
C ARG A 174 -24.40 -4.32 15.25
N VAL A 175 -23.42 -3.79 15.94
CA VAL A 175 -22.15 -4.45 16.26
C VAL A 175 -22.01 -4.38 17.77
N GLU A 176 -21.57 -5.47 18.38
CA GLU A 176 -21.18 -5.52 19.77
C GLU A 176 -19.68 -5.75 19.91
N LEU A 177 -19.06 -5.05 20.85
CA LEU A 177 -17.73 -5.39 21.34
C LEU A 177 -17.80 -5.94 22.77
N TYR A 178 -17.02 -6.99 23.04
CA TYR A 178 -16.76 -7.50 24.39
C TYR A 178 -15.40 -7.04 24.90
N VAL A 179 -15.35 -6.53 26.13
CA VAL A 179 -14.11 -6.04 26.76
C VAL A 179 -13.38 -7.21 27.45
N THR A 180 -12.33 -7.73 26.80
CA THR A 180 -11.49 -8.82 27.34
C THR A 180 -10.49 -8.33 28.38
N ASN A 181 -10.07 -7.06 28.31
CA ASN A 181 -9.23 -6.41 29.31
C ASN A 181 -9.59 -4.91 29.43
N ARG A 182 -9.59 -4.37 30.65
CA ARG A 182 -9.98 -2.99 30.95
C ARG A 182 -9.06 -1.94 30.29
N GLY A 183 -9.58 -0.74 30.08
CA GLY A 183 -8.82 0.40 29.56
C GLY A 183 -9.69 1.58 29.16
N ASN A 184 -9.08 2.57 28.49
CA ASN A 184 -9.76 3.74 27.93
C ASN A 184 -10.09 3.51 26.45
N LEU A 185 -11.35 3.66 26.04
CA LEU A 185 -11.79 3.50 24.64
C LEU A 185 -11.34 4.62 23.69
N GLY A 186 -10.85 5.75 24.20
CA GLY A 186 -10.60 6.96 23.43
C GLY A 186 -9.78 6.71 22.16
N GLY A 187 -10.38 7.05 21.02
CA GLY A 187 -9.77 6.92 19.69
C GLY A 187 -9.92 5.54 19.05
N ILE A 188 -10.24 4.49 19.80
CA ILE A 188 -10.54 3.17 19.21
C ILE A 188 -11.67 3.35 18.19
N THR A 189 -11.52 2.70 17.04
CA THR A 189 -12.40 2.93 15.88
C THR A 189 -12.90 1.61 15.30
N ILE A 190 -14.22 1.49 15.09
CA ILE A 190 -14.79 0.42 14.28
C ILE A 190 -15.09 0.99 12.89
N TYR A 191 -14.66 0.30 11.84
CA TYR A 191 -14.99 0.60 10.45
C TYR A 191 -15.91 -0.48 9.87
N ALA A 192 -16.98 -0.09 9.19
CA ALA A 192 -17.71 -0.95 8.25
C ALA A 192 -16.90 -1.03 6.94
N GLY A 193 -15.90 -1.92 6.93
CA GLY A 193 -14.79 -1.94 5.99
C GLY A 193 -13.44 -1.90 6.69
N THR A 194 -12.47 -1.24 6.07
CA THR A 194 -11.12 -0.96 6.61
C THR A 194 -10.90 0.54 6.74
N GLU A 195 -9.83 0.99 7.41
CA GLU A 195 -9.54 2.44 7.51
C GLU A 195 -9.42 3.11 6.14
N GLN A 196 -8.82 2.42 5.15
CA GLN A 196 -8.57 2.96 3.81
C GLN A 196 -9.83 3.07 2.95
N GLU A 197 -10.81 2.19 3.19
CA GLU A 197 -12.06 2.14 2.44
C GLU A 197 -13.17 1.57 3.36
N TYR A 198 -14.13 2.41 3.75
CA TYR A 198 -15.26 2.06 4.60
C TYR A 198 -16.54 2.80 4.20
N THR A 199 -17.71 2.26 4.57
CA THR A 199 -19.02 2.90 4.34
C THR A 199 -19.48 3.75 5.51
N ASP A 200 -19.13 3.37 6.73
CA ASP A 200 -19.40 4.11 7.97
C ASP A 200 -18.40 3.70 9.06
N ARG A 201 -18.31 4.46 10.14
CA ARG A 201 -17.44 4.14 11.28
C ARG A 201 -17.96 4.74 12.58
N ILE A 202 -17.34 4.37 13.70
CA ILE A 202 -17.43 5.10 14.97
C ILE A 202 -16.04 5.28 15.55
N ILE A 203 -15.73 6.48 16.04
CA ILE A 203 -14.55 6.75 16.88
C ILE A 203 -15.05 6.89 18.33
N PHE A 204 -14.57 6.05 19.23
CA PHE A 204 -15.08 6.05 20.61
C PHE A 204 -14.62 7.30 21.41
N PRO A 205 -15.49 7.84 22.29
CA PRO A 205 -15.13 8.89 23.23
C PRO A 205 -14.13 8.38 24.28
N GLU A 206 -13.50 9.30 25.01
CA GLU A 206 -12.69 8.96 26.19
C GLU A 206 -13.58 8.44 27.33
N LEU A 207 -13.74 7.11 27.38
CA LEU A 207 -14.45 6.39 28.44
C LEU A 207 -13.59 5.25 28.95
N TRP A 208 -13.55 5.06 30.27
CA TRP A 208 -12.95 3.88 30.89
C TRP A 208 -13.95 2.73 30.95
N VAL A 209 -13.54 1.54 30.51
CA VAL A 209 -14.32 0.31 30.51
C VAL A 209 -13.60 -0.79 31.29
N GLU A 210 -14.36 -1.66 31.92
CA GLU A 210 -13.86 -2.79 32.70
C GLU A 210 -14.01 -4.11 31.95
N ARG A 211 -13.22 -5.12 32.36
CA ARG A 211 -13.30 -6.45 31.77
C ARG A 211 -14.67 -7.08 32.05
N GLY A 212 -15.32 -7.55 30.98
CA GLY A 212 -16.66 -8.13 31.04
C GLY A 212 -17.77 -7.19 30.56
N ASP A 213 -17.45 -5.93 30.28
CA ASP A 213 -18.39 -4.99 29.68
C ASP A 213 -18.74 -5.38 28.23
N TYR A 214 -19.99 -5.13 27.85
CA TYR A 214 -20.51 -5.27 26.50
C TYR A 214 -20.87 -3.89 25.94
N LEU A 215 -20.32 -3.55 24.78
CA LEU A 215 -20.49 -2.24 24.13
C LEU A 215 -21.30 -2.45 22.85
N VAL A 216 -22.54 -1.96 22.83
CA VAL A 216 -23.41 -2.06 21.64
C VAL A 216 -23.33 -0.79 20.81
N ILE A 217 -23.17 -0.94 19.50
CA ILE A 217 -23.08 0.13 18.51
C ILE A 217 -24.15 -0.11 17.45
N ALA A 218 -25.03 0.87 17.23
CA ALA A 218 -25.94 0.91 16.09
C ALA A 218 -25.22 1.46 14.85
N PHE A 219 -25.32 0.73 13.75
CA PHE A 219 -24.81 1.12 12.42
C PHE A 219 -25.92 1.53 11.46
N SER A 220 -27.20 1.20 11.73
CA SER A 220 -28.35 1.71 10.99
C SER A 220 -29.30 2.51 11.86
N LYS A 221 -30.16 3.30 11.21
CA LYS A 221 -31.32 3.95 11.86
C LYS A 221 -32.33 2.89 12.30
N GLY A 222 -33.11 3.21 13.34
CA GLY A 222 -34.17 2.36 13.89
C GLY A 222 -34.43 2.67 15.37
N GLU A 223 -35.03 1.72 16.07
CA GLU A 223 -35.20 1.70 17.51
C GLU A 223 -33.84 1.42 18.20
N ILE A 224 -33.15 2.48 18.58
CA ILE A 224 -31.85 2.42 19.25
C ILE A 224 -32.05 2.53 20.76
N ALA A 225 -31.53 1.55 21.51
CA ALA A 225 -31.65 1.51 22.96
C ALA A 225 -30.80 2.59 23.65
N SER A 226 -31.24 3.04 24.84
CA SER A 226 -30.46 4.00 25.63
C SER A 226 -29.11 3.40 26.05
N GLY A 227 -28.02 4.15 25.87
CA GLY A 227 -26.65 3.67 26.13
C GLY A 227 -25.98 2.97 24.94
N THR A 228 -26.70 2.71 23.85
CA THR A 228 -26.11 2.27 22.58
C THR A 228 -25.34 3.42 21.92
N TYR A 229 -24.13 3.14 21.44
CA TYR A 229 -23.36 4.07 20.63
C TYR A 229 -23.89 4.11 19.18
N CYS A 230 -23.61 5.16 18.43
CA CYS A 230 -23.99 5.28 17.02
C CYS A 230 -22.76 5.47 16.13
N SER A 231 -22.76 4.86 14.94
CA SER A 231 -21.84 5.24 13.87
C SER A 231 -22.08 6.69 13.41
N GLU A 232 -21.09 7.28 12.75
CA GLU A 232 -21.08 8.68 12.30
C GLU A 232 -22.30 9.00 11.41
N ASN A 233 -22.73 8.06 10.55
CA ASN A 233 -23.74 8.31 9.52
C ASN A 233 -25.02 7.45 9.67
N LEU A 234 -24.99 6.42 10.50
CA LEU A 234 -26.02 5.36 10.57
C LEU A 234 -26.39 4.80 9.18
N ALA A 235 -25.36 4.51 8.36
CA ALA A 235 -25.50 4.15 6.95
C ALA A 235 -25.98 2.69 6.70
N GLY A 236 -25.94 1.84 7.72
CA GLY A 236 -26.16 0.40 7.64
C GLY A 236 -24.88 -0.40 7.37
N LEU A 237 -24.95 -1.71 7.61
CA LEU A 237 -23.92 -2.67 7.24
C LEU A 237 -24.26 -3.32 5.88
N SER A 238 -23.27 -3.95 5.24
CA SER A 238 -23.52 -4.69 4.02
C SER A 238 -24.23 -6.02 4.31
N ALA A 239 -25.49 -6.13 3.88
CA ALA A 239 -26.38 -7.25 4.18
C ALA A 239 -25.83 -8.65 3.87
N ASN A 240 -25.16 -8.80 2.72
CA ASN A 240 -24.78 -10.11 2.19
C ASN A 240 -23.28 -10.37 2.35
N ASN A 241 -22.44 -9.47 1.86
CA ASN A 241 -20.99 -9.64 1.85
C ASN A 241 -20.37 -8.37 2.43
N GLY A 242 -19.55 -8.49 3.46
CA GLY A 242 -18.92 -7.34 4.10
C GLY A 242 -17.82 -7.74 5.07
N CYS A 243 -17.19 -6.73 5.66
CA CYS A 243 -16.28 -6.91 6.78
C CYS A 243 -16.42 -5.76 7.78
N LEU A 244 -15.94 -6.00 8.99
CA LEU A 244 -15.71 -5.00 10.03
C LEU A 244 -14.25 -5.10 10.46
N THR A 245 -13.62 -3.96 10.73
CA THR A 245 -12.32 -3.90 11.39
C THR A 245 -12.39 -3.01 12.62
N LEU A 246 -11.70 -3.42 13.68
CA LEU A 246 -11.56 -2.68 14.92
C LEU A 246 -10.09 -2.24 15.03
N ALA A 247 -9.83 -0.94 15.08
CA ALA A 247 -8.49 -0.36 15.12
C ALA A 247 -8.20 0.41 16.43
N ILE A 248 -6.94 0.45 16.84
CA ILE A 248 -6.51 1.10 18.09
C ILE A 248 -6.63 2.63 18.07
N SER A 249 -6.63 3.24 16.89
CA SER A 249 -6.86 4.66 16.65
C SER A 249 -7.43 4.87 15.24
N PRO A 250 -7.93 6.06 14.87
CA PRO A 250 -8.45 6.33 13.54
C PRO A 250 -7.35 6.70 12.52
N GLN A 251 -6.10 6.36 12.82
CA GLN A 251 -4.94 6.66 11.98
C GLN A 251 -4.68 5.51 10.98
N TRP A 252 -4.27 5.85 9.76
CA TRP A 252 -4.14 4.89 8.65
C TRP A 252 -3.12 3.77 8.83
N ASP A 253 -2.09 3.95 9.67
CA ASP A 253 -1.13 2.91 10.07
C ASP A 253 -1.42 2.33 11.48
N ALA A 254 -2.63 2.52 12.00
CA ALA A 254 -3.04 2.00 13.30
C ALA A 254 -3.15 0.46 13.29
N PRO A 255 -2.54 -0.24 14.25
CA PRO A 255 -2.78 -1.67 14.47
C PRO A 255 -4.27 -1.98 14.64
N LEU A 256 -4.71 -3.06 13.99
CA LEU A 256 -6.00 -3.65 14.25
C LEU A 256 -5.97 -4.42 15.58
N LEU A 257 -7.14 -4.51 16.21
CA LEU A 257 -7.41 -5.31 17.40
C LEU A 257 -8.15 -6.59 17.04
N ASP A 258 -9.13 -6.49 16.14
CA ASP A 258 -9.98 -7.60 15.70
C ASP A 258 -10.59 -7.28 14.32
N ALA A 259 -11.03 -8.30 13.60
CA ALA A 259 -11.75 -8.17 12.34
C ALA A 259 -12.73 -9.33 12.14
N VAL A 260 -13.76 -9.11 11.33
CA VAL A 260 -14.69 -10.17 10.92
C VAL A 260 -15.10 -9.98 9.46
N ILE A 261 -15.21 -11.10 8.73
CA ILE A 261 -15.57 -11.13 7.31
C ILE A 261 -16.77 -12.07 7.12
N TRP A 262 -17.79 -11.62 6.41
CA TRP A 262 -18.99 -12.42 6.07
C TRP A 262 -19.33 -12.34 4.59
N GLY A 263 -20.00 -13.38 4.09
CA GLY A 263 -20.39 -13.52 2.68
C GLY A 263 -21.60 -14.43 2.53
N ASN A 264 -22.38 -14.26 1.46
CA ASN A 264 -23.57 -15.07 1.18
C ASN A 264 -23.28 -16.42 0.49
N HIS A 265 -22.00 -16.73 0.23
CA HIS A 265 -21.49 -17.96 -0.42
C HIS A 265 -22.14 -18.33 -1.77
N THR A 266 -22.90 -17.41 -2.37
CA THR A 266 -23.66 -17.59 -3.63
C THR A 266 -23.24 -16.61 -4.71
N THR A 267 -22.65 -15.48 -4.33
CA THR A 267 -21.98 -14.56 -5.25
C THR A 267 -20.73 -15.22 -5.86
N GLN A 268 -20.49 -14.97 -7.15
CA GLN A 268 -19.34 -15.52 -7.90
C GLN A 268 -18.39 -14.44 -8.46
N THR A 269 -18.75 -13.16 -8.37
CA THR A 269 -17.91 -12.05 -8.81
C THR A 269 -16.88 -11.66 -7.75
N TYR A 270 -15.68 -11.24 -8.17
CA TYR A 270 -14.57 -10.85 -7.28
C TYR A 270 -14.27 -11.90 -6.20
N ASP A 271 -13.97 -13.12 -6.66
CA ASP A 271 -13.64 -14.30 -5.85
C ASP A 271 -14.67 -14.63 -4.74
N GLY A 272 -15.94 -14.26 -5.00
CA GLY A 272 -17.10 -14.50 -4.14
C GLY A 272 -17.55 -13.30 -3.31
N PHE A 273 -16.73 -12.26 -3.18
CA PHE A 273 -17.05 -11.08 -2.36
C PHE A 273 -18.02 -10.10 -3.03
N GLY A 274 -18.17 -10.15 -4.35
CA GLY A 274 -19.15 -9.33 -5.09
C GLY A 274 -18.68 -7.93 -5.49
N SER A 275 -17.63 -7.40 -4.86
CA SER A 275 -16.99 -6.14 -5.24
C SER A 275 -15.46 -6.20 -5.16
N LYS A 276 -14.77 -5.38 -5.96
CA LYS A 276 -13.31 -5.24 -5.89
C LYS A 276 -12.85 -4.68 -4.53
N ALA A 277 -13.62 -3.75 -3.97
CA ALA A 277 -13.36 -3.13 -2.66
C ALA A 277 -13.29 -4.20 -1.56
N LEU A 278 -14.34 -5.03 -1.43
CA LEU A 278 -14.40 -6.05 -0.38
C LEU A 278 -13.35 -7.15 -0.56
N LEU A 279 -13.03 -7.54 -1.80
CA LEU A 279 -11.90 -8.45 -2.07
C LEU A 279 -10.56 -7.84 -1.58
N GLY A 280 -10.33 -6.55 -1.82
CA GLY A 280 -9.14 -5.84 -1.31
C GLY A 280 -9.13 -5.73 0.22
N GLN A 281 -10.27 -5.41 0.84
CA GLN A 281 -10.42 -5.37 2.30
C GLN A 281 -10.12 -6.75 2.93
N ALA A 282 -10.68 -7.83 2.38
CA ALA A 282 -10.45 -9.19 2.86
C ALA A 282 -8.97 -9.61 2.73
N GLN A 283 -8.31 -9.23 1.62
CA GLN A 283 -6.88 -9.43 1.44
C GLN A 283 -6.05 -8.68 2.49
N LEU A 284 -6.33 -7.39 2.73
CA LEU A 284 -5.65 -6.58 3.74
C LEU A 284 -5.81 -7.16 5.17
N ILE A 285 -7.02 -7.60 5.53
CA ILE A 285 -7.30 -8.22 6.84
C ILE A 285 -6.50 -9.53 6.99
N ALA A 286 -6.46 -10.35 5.95
CA ALA A 286 -5.73 -11.61 5.96
C ALA A 286 -4.20 -11.42 5.97
N GLU A 287 -3.68 -10.46 5.21
CA GLU A 287 -2.25 -10.09 5.21
C GLU A 287 -1.81 -9.48 6.55
N ALA A 288 -2.70 -8.77 7.24
CA ALA A 288 -2.49 -8.30 8.60
C ALA A 288 -2.60 -9.41 9.67
N GLY A 289 -3.04 -10.62 9.30
CA GLY A 289 -3.21 -11.76 10.21
C GLY A 289 -4.48 -11.74 11.06
N HIS A 290 -5.43 -10.84 10.75
CA HIS A 290 -6.72 -10.71 11.46
C HIS A 290 -7.87 -11.52 10.80
N TRP A 291 -7.56 -12.27 9.75
CA TRP A 291 -8.38 -13.40 9.28
C TRP A 291 -7.43 -14.45 8.68
N ASN A 292 -7.69 -15.74 8.88
CA ASN A 292 -6.74 -16.81 8.52
C ASN A 292 -6.74 -17.18 7.02
N SER A 293 -7.61 -16.53 6.24
CA SER A 293 -7.84 -16.80 4.82
C SER A 293 -8.26 -15.52 4.09
N LYS A 294 -8.03 -15.47 2.79
CA LYS A 294 -8.51 -14.42 1.89
C LYS A 294 -9.67 -14.87 1.00
N GLU A 295 -10.09 -16.12 1.11
CA GLU A 295 -11.06 -16.76 0.23
C GLU A 295 -12.49 -16.55 0.76
N ALA A 296 -13.46 -16.21 -0.10
CA ALA A 296 -14.82 -15.90 0.36
C ALA A 296 -15.54 -17.09 1.02
N ASN A 297 -15.20 -18.33 0.66
CA ASN A 297 -15.75 -19.54 1.30
C ASN A 297 -15.25 -19.75 2.75
N ALA A 298 -14.20 -19.02 3.16
CA ALA A 298 -13.69 -19.00 4.53
C ALA A 298 -14.20 -17.78 5.33
N SER A 299 -15.14 -17.00 4.77
CA SER A 299 -15.92 -15.99 5.49
C SER A 299 -17.15 -16.63 6.14
N ILE A 300 -17.73 -15.98 7.14
CA ILE A 300 -18.97 -16.45 7.78
C ILE A 300 -20.10 -16.46 6.73
N ASN A 301 -20.80 -17.59 6.58
CA ASN A 301 -21.96 -17.65 5.70
C ASN A 301 -23.10 -16.81 6.29
N SER A 302 -23.35 -15.64 5.69
CA SER A 302 -24.36 -14.68 6.12
C SER A 302 -25.79 -15.03 5.68
N THR A 303 -25.99 -16.07 4.87
CA THR A 303 -27.28 -16.36 4.21
C THR A 303 -28.43 -16.36 5.21
N ASP A 304 -28.26 -17.02 6.35
CA ASP A 304 -29.30 -17.20 7.35
C ASP A 304 -29.35 -16.08 8.40
N SER A 305 -28.46 -15.09 8.37
CA SER A 305 -28.65 -13.89 9.20
C SER A 305 -29.93 -13.16 8.80
N THR A 306 -30.62 -12.57 9.77
CA THR A 306 -31.82 -11.72 9.56
C THR A 306 -31.88 -10.65 10.66
N ALA A 307 -32.85 -9.73 10.58
CA ALA A 307 -33.14 -8.77 11.65
C ALA A 307 -33.41 -9.43 13.03
N THR A 308 -33.65 -10.75 13.09
CA THR A 308 -33.86 -11.51 14.34
C THR A 308 -32.91 -12.71 14.49
N ARG A 309 -31.91 -12.85 13.62
CA ARG A 309 -30.86 -13.90 13.67
C ARG A 309 -29.51 -13.20 13.46
N SER A 310 -28.83 -12.86 14.55
CA SER A 310 -27.50 -12.26 14.54
C SER A 310 -26.42 -13.33 14.34
N ILE A 311 -25.23 -12.87 13.97
CA ILE A 311 -24.01 -13.66 13.86
C ILE A 311 -23.23 -13.44 15.18
N CYS A 312 -23.01 -14.50 15.94
CA CYS A 312 -22.43 -14.47 17.28
C CYS A 312 -21.05 -15.16 17.28
N ARG A 313 -20.09 -14.62 18.04
CA ARG A 313 -18.80 -15.25 18.29
C ARG A 313 -18.96 -16.34 19.35
N GLU A 314 -18.47 -17.54 19.09
CA GLU A 314 -18.56 -18.68 20.00
C GLU A 314 -17.55 -18.56 21.15
N GLN A 315 -18.05 -18.65 22.39
CA GLN A 315 -17.26 -18.75 23.62
C GLN A 315 -16.19 -17.66 23.81
N LEU A 316 -16.34 -16.49 23.15
CA LEU A 316 -15.36 -15.40 23.13
C LEU A 316 -13.97 -15.85 22.62
N ARG A 317 -13.94 -16.87 21.75
CA ARG A 317 -12.72 -17.39 21.15
C ARG A 317 -12.31 -16.55 19.95
N ASP A 318 -11.01 -16.39 19.76
CA ASP A 318 -10.45 -15.83 18.54
C ASP A 318 -9.33 -16.71 17.99
N THR A 319 -9.62 -17.33 16.85
CA THR A 319 -8.67 -18.00 15.96
C THR A 319 -8.53 -17.27 14.62
N ASN A 320 -9.13 -16.07 14.51
CA ASN A 320 -9.22 -15.29 13.29
C ASN A 320 -9.87 -16.09 12.15
N SER A 321 -10.95 -16.83 12.43
CA SER A 321 -11.55 -17.73 11.44
C SER A 321 -13.06 -17.86 11.54
N LEU A 322 -13.69 -18.47 10.53
CA LEU A 322 -15.13 -18.78 10.56
C LEU A 322 -15.52 -19.73 11.70
N ASP A 323 -14.59 -20.57 12.19
CA ASP A 323 -14.84 -21.54 13.26
C ASP A 323 -15.10 -20.86 14.62
N ASP A 324 -14.83 -19.55 14.73
CA ASP A 324 -15.16 -18.74 15.90
C ASP A 324 -16.61 -18.23 15.90
N TRP A 325 -17.45 -18.56 14.91
CA TRP A 325 -18.75 -17.90 14.70
C TRP A 325 -19.91 -18.84 14.34
N TYR A 326 -21.11 -18.44 14.75
CA TYR A 326 -22.38 -19.13 14.46
C TYR A 326 -23.51 -18.11 14.26
N ILE A 327 -24.66 -18.57 13.76
CA ILE A 327 -25.89 -17.77 13.68
C ILE A 327 -26.80 -18.16 14.85
N CYS A 328 -27.30 -17.18 15.60
CA CYS A 328 -28.22 -17.44 16.70
C CYS A 328 -29.61 -17.84 16.19
N ALA A 329 -30.33 -18.62 17.00
CA ALA A 329 -31.73 -18.95 16.74
C ALA A 329 -32.62 -17.69 16.72
N THR A 330 -33.80 -17.83 16.11
CA THR A 330 -34.71 -16.71 15.81
C THR A 330 -35.19 -16.01 17.09
N ARG A 331 -34.94 -14.70 17.18
CA ARG A 331 -35.21 -13.78 18.31
C ARG A 331 -34.30 -13.96 19.54
N ASN A 332 -33.18 -14.68 19.41
CA ASN A 332 -32.20 -14.86 20.48
C ASN A 332 -30.94 -13.98 20.33
N ALA A 333 -31.05 -12.86 19.61
CA ALA A 333 -30.01 -11.83 19.60
C ALA A 333 -29.81 -11.24 21.01
N SER A 334 -28.56 -11.06 21.42
CA SER A 334 -28.13 -10.99 22.83
C SER A 334 -27.44 -9.68 23.22
N PHE A 335 -27.35 -8.72 22.30
CA PHE A 335 -26.78 -7.37 22.47
C PHE A 335 -26.98 -6.76 23.87
N GLY A 336 -25.86 -6.46 24.53
CA GLY A 336 -25.74 -5.95 25.89
C GLY A 336 -25.45 -7.04 26.94
N THR A 337 -25.43 -8.31 26.55
CA THR A 337 -25.30 -9.47 27.45
C THR A 337 -24.50 -10.61 26.82
N LYS A 338 -24.30 -11.73 27.55
CA LYS A 338 -23.64 -12.93 27.02
C LYS A 338 -24.42 -13.50 25.83
N ASN A 339 -23.70 -13.86 24.76
CA ASN A 339 -24.24 -14.53 23.58
C ASN A 339 -25.16 -15.70 23.91
N SER A 340 -26.29 -15.80 23.20
CA SER A 340 -27.22 -16.94 23.32
C SER A 340 -26.58 -18.25 22.87
N GLU A 341 -26.69 -19.30 23.68
CA GLU A 341 -26.24 -20.67 23.37
C GLU A 341 -27.25 -21.44 22.49
N GLU A 342 -28.32 -20.80 22.02
CA GLU A 342 -29.27 -21.40 21.06
C GLU A 342 -28.83 -21.08 19.63
N HIS A 343 -28.23 -22.07 18.96
CA HIS A 343 -27.81 -22.00 17.56
C HIS A 343 -29.00 -22.14 16.62
N TYR A 344 -28.94 -21.52 15.44
CA TYR A 344 -29.89 -21.78 14.37
C TYR A 344 -29.57 -23.12 13.69
N GLU A 345 -30.59 -23.99 13.59
CA GLU A 345 -30.58 -25.25 12.83
C GLU A 345 -31.59 -25.13 11.67
N ASP A 346 -31.23 -25.62 10.48
CA ASP A 346 -32.03 -25.59 9.23
C ASP A 346 -33.11 -26.69 9.15
#